data_AF-A1ZDV4-F1
#
_entry.id   AF-A1ZDV4-F1
#
_cell.length_a   1.000
_cell.length_b   1.000
_cell.length_c   1.000
_cell.angle_alpha   90.00
_cell.angle_beta   90.00
_cell.angle_gamma   90.00
#
_symmetry.space_group_name_H-M   'P 1'
#
loop_
_entity.id
_entity.type
_entity.pdbx_description
1 polymer ?
#
loop_
_entity_poly.entity_id
_entity_poly.type
_entity_poly.pdbx_seq_one_letter_code
_entity_poly.pdbx_strand_id
1 'polypeptide(L)'
;MITQTQHLITYLKTSVHPQNSIISSYAKAIEQLGDQEDLQALLELFLQQADNYKYQALLSPIKRRGNKAMADALVEHCFDHFLLKEGITEKVLDCITWLKHPQAEEILWRHFHHEKANYSMHQAACIGLLHFDLSAHQGVILKAIEACVGKNIFDEFVPALVCKITDIAKRNELAERLYESGCTITSTDCNGGIVLGLALSPGRGEELFKKLFWDEYWEVQGGGTGTDTFAYTGLQYLQITIQDLCKQIQADIDNGQDDQQTIHQLRVLRSMLSCRIRRSYSLLKFSPVFTDSLLNVYASVFSWSTPHKNDSLAGLASKLTQGKFNFYKEKTELQLKVDKEILEIR
;
A
#
# COMPACT_ATOMS: atom_id res chain seq x y z
N MET A 1 -5.00 28.57 -7.96
CA MET A 1 -4.37 28.23 -6.66
C MET A 1 -5.32 28.44 -5.48
N ILE A 2 -5.55 27.39 -4.68
CA ILE A 2 -6.43 27.41 -3.49
C ILE A 2 -5.74 27.95 -2.23
N THR A 3 -6.53 28.40 -1.25
CA THR A 3 -6.04 28.95 0.03
C THR A 3 -5.16 27.95 0.81
N GLN A 4 -5.47 26.66 0.73
CA GLN A 4 -4.71 25.59 1.39
C GLN A 4 -3.27 25.52 0.89
N THR A 5 -3.05 25.72 -0.41
CA THR A 5 -1.71 25.79 -0.99
C THR A 5 -0.96 26.97 -0.42
N GLN A 6 -1.52 28.18 -0.48
CA GLN A 6 -0.89 29.39 0.08
C GLN A 6 -0.53 29.24 1.57
N HIS A 7 -1.42 28.65 2.37
CA HIS A 7 -1.17 28.36 3.78
C HIS A 7 -0.03 27.37 3.96
N LEU A 8 0.03 26.29 3.17
CA LEU A 8 1.14 25.34 3.23
C LEU A 8 2.49 26.00 2.90
N ILE A 9 2.54 26.81 1.84
CA ILE A 9 3.75 27.55 1.44
C ILE A 9 4.21 28.45 2.60
N THR A 10 3.28 29.21 3.17
CA THR A 10 3.57 30.12 4.30
C THR A 10 4.03 29.34 5.52
N TYR A 11 3.38 28.22 5.83
CA TYR A 11 3.73 27.35 6.95
C TYR A 11 5.15 26.79 6.82
N LEU A 12 5.52 26.30 5.64
CA LEU A 12 6.87 25.78 5.36
C LEU A 12 7.95 26.87 5.45
N LYS A 13 7.64 28.11 5.05
CA LYS A 13 8.59 29.24 5.08
C LYS A 13 8.77 29.84 6.48
N THR A 14 7.72 29.85 7.29
CA THR A 14 7.74 30.56 8.60
C THR A 14 7.99 29.62 9.78
N SER A 15 7.71 28.32 9.63
CA SER A 15 7.89 27.37 10.72
C SER A 15 9.34 26.94 10.86
N VAL A 16 9.91 27.08 12.06
CA VAL A 16 11.25 26.57 12.39
C VAL A 16 11.28 25.03 12.34
N HIS A 17 10.20 24.38 12.76
CA HIS A 17 10.07 22.92 12.79
C HIS A 17 8.71 22.47 12.23
N PRO A 18 8.52 22.53 10.89
CA PRO A 18 7.26 22.16 10.29
C PRO A 18 6.99 20.67 10.51
N GLN A 19 5.77 20.35 10.93
CA GLN A 19 5.34 19.01 11.30
C GLN A 19 4.83 18.25 10.08
N ASN A 20 5.35 17.04 9.85
CA ASN A 20 4.99 16.21 8.70
C ASN A 20 3.49 15.89 8.62
N SER A 21 2.80 15.77 9.77
CA SER A 21 1.36 15.55 9.82
C SER A 21 0.56 16.74 9.27
N ILE A 22 1.00 17.96 9.56
CA ILE A 22 0.39 19.19 9.05
C ILE A 22 0.64 19.31 7.55
N ILE A 23 1.88 19.12 7.10
CA ILE A 23 2.25 19.13 5.68
C ILE A 23 1.42 18.10 4.91
N SER A 24 1.35 16.86 5.41
CA SER A 24 0.60 15.79 4.76
C SER A 24 -0.91 16.07 4.70
N SER A 25 -1.46 16.77 5.70
CA SER A 25 -2.86 17.16 5.73
C SER A 25 -3.18 18.21 4.66
N TYR A 26 -2.32 19.23 4.51
CA TYR A 26 -2.44 20.18 3.41
C TYR A 26 -2.26 19.52 2.06
N ALA A 27 -1.22 18.70 1.89
CA ALA A 27 -0.98 17.98 0.65
C ALA A 27 -2.22 17.16 0.25
N LYS A 28 -2.84 16.43 1.18
CA LYS A 28 -4.08 15.68 0.92
C LYS A 28 -5.25 16.57 0.52
N ALA A 29 -5.41 17.74 1.13
CA ALA A 29 -6.45 18.70 0.74
C ALA A 29 -6.22 19.23 -0.68
N ILE A 30 -4.97 19.55 -1.03
CA ILE A 30 -4.58 20.02 -2.36
C ILE A 30 -4.74 18.91 -3.41
N GLU A 31 -4.41 17.66 -3.07
CA GLU A 31 -4.68 16.51 -3.93
C GLU A 31 -6.18 16.42 -4.29
N GLN A 32 -7.07 16.65 -3.32
CA GLN A 32 -8.52 16.56 -3.53
C GLN A 32 -9.10 17.78 -4.27
N LEU A 33 -8.64 18.99 -3.96
CA LEU A 33 -9.33 20.23 -4.33
C LEU A 33 -8.52 21.16 -5.26
N GLY A 34 -7.20 20.96 -5.34
CA GLY A 34 -6.31 21.85 -6.07
C GLY A 34 -6.43 21.72 -7.59
N ASP A 35 -5.91 22.70 -8.31
CA ASP A 35 -5.77 22.72 -9.77
C ASP A 35 -4.32 22.45 -10.20
N GLN A 36 -3.99 22.64 -11.49
CA GLN A 36 -2.63 22.45 -11.99
C GLN A 36 -1.65 23.53 -11.50
N GLU A 37 -2.12 24.74 -11.20
CA GLU A 37 -1.30 25.82 -10.63
C GLU A 37 -0.87 25.44 -9.21
N ASP A 38 -1.78 24.85 -8.42
CA ASP A 38 -1.46 24.32 -7.09
C ASP A 38 -0.36 23.26 -7.16
N LEU A 39 -0.49 22.28 -8.06
CA LEU A 39 0.49 21.21 -8.23
C LEU A 39 1.85 21.72 -8.70
N GLN A 40 1.85 22.72 -9.59
CA GLN A 40 3.07 23.37 -10.06
C GLN A 40 3.79 24.10 -8.91
N ALA A 41 3.06 24.83 -8.07
CA ALA A 41 3.63 25.47 -6.89
C ALA A 41 4.22 24.45 -5.89
N LEU A 42 3.56 23.30 -5.71
CA LEU A 42 4.11 22.22 -4.88
C LEU A 42 5.38 21.61 -5.47
N LEU A 43 5.44 21.43 -6.79
CA LEU A 43 6.62 20.92 -7.47
C LEU A 43 7.80 21.87 -7.30
N GLU A 44 7.61 23.17 -7.52
CA GLU A 44 8.66 24.18 -7.37
C GLU A 44 9.26 24.19 -5.96
N LEU A 45 8.40 24.08 -4.94
CA LEU A 45 8.84 24.00 -3.54
C LEU A 45 9.60 22.72 -3.25
N PHE A 46 9.14 21.59 -3.79
CA PHE A 46 9.87 20.34 -3.68
C PHE A 46 11.25 20.44 -4.34
N LEU A 47 11.34 20.93 -5.57
CA LEU A 47 12.60 21.03 -6.32
C LEU A 47 13.61 21.96 -5.64
N GLN A 48 13.15 23.04 -4.97
CA GLN A 48 14.01 23.93 -4.19
C GLN A 48 14.62 23.27 -2.94
N GLN A 49 14.05 22.17 -2.46
CA GLN A 49 14.39 21.50 -1.20
C GLN A 49 14.31 19.97 -1.36
N ALA A 50 14.77 19.44 -2.50
CA ALA A 50 14.49 18.08 -2.92
C ALA A 50 15.21 17.00 -2.08
N ASP A 51 16.31 17.40 -1.43
CA ASP A 51 17.10 16.61 -0.46
C ASP A 51 16.53 16.67 0.97
N ASN A 52 15.54 17.52 1.21
CA ASN A 52 14.94 17.71 2.51
C ASN A 52 13.73 16.79 2.69
N TYR A 53 13.88 15.79 3.56
CA TYR A 53 12.85 14.78 3.84
C TYR A 53 11.48 15.37 4.26
N LYS A 54 11.40 16.62 4.72
CA LYS A 54 10.14 17.29 5.09
C LYS A 54 9.28 17.62 3.87
N TYR A 55 9.90 17.81 2.71
CA TYR A 55 9.23 18.20 1.46
C TYR A 55 8.74 17.00 0.65
N GLN A 56 9.10 15.77 1.03
CA GLN A 56 8.69 14.56 0.32
C GLN A 56 7.16 14.37 0.26
N ALA A 57 6.40 14.93 1.22
CA ALA A 57 4.94 14.84 1.23
C ALA A 57 4.28 15.64 0.09
N LEU A 58 5.00 16.61 -0.47
CA LEU A 58 4.55 17.41 -1.61
C LEU A 58 4.48 16.59 -2.91
N LEU A 59 5.16 15.44 -2.94
CA LEU A 59 5.12 14.52 -4.07
C LEU A 59 3.79 13.76 -4.18
N SER A 60 3.01 13.58 -3.11
CA SER A 60 1.76 12.82 -3.16
C SER A 60 0.72 13.42 -4.12
N PRO A 61 0.40 14.73 -4.05
CA PRO A 61 -0.53 15.35 -4.99
C PRO A 61 0.01 15.31 -6.44
N ILE A 62 1.31 15.53 -6.62
CA ILE A 62 1.98 15.52 -7.94
C ILE A 62 1.90 14.13 -8.56
N LYS A 63 2.25 13.08 -7.82
CA LYS A 63 2.12 11.68 -8.25
C LYS A 63 0.72 11.35 -8.79
N ARG A 64 -0.31 11.90 -8.15
CA ARG A 64 -1.71 11.54 -8.39
C ARG A 64 -2.36 12.34 -9.51
N ARG A 65 -2.01 13.64 -9.63
CA ARG A 65 -2.72 14.59 -10.52
C ARG A 65 -1.79 15.43 -11.38
N GLY A 66 -0.48 15.25 -11.26
CA GLY A 66 0.51 15.93 -12.06
C GLY A 66 0.43 15.55 -13.53
N ASN A 67 1.15 16.30 -14.35
CA ASN A 67 1.19 16.14 -15.79
C ASN A 67 2.59 15.70 -16.26
N LYS A 68 2.74 15.48 -17.56
CA LYS A 68 4.01 15.05 -18.15
C LYS A 68 5.16 16.03 -17.90
N ALA A 69 4.92 17.34 -18.01
CA ALA A 69 5.95 18.35 -17.79
C ALA A 69 6.52 18.31 -16.36
N MET A 70 5.68 17.98 -15.37
CA MET A 70 6.13 17.77 -13.99
C MET A 70 7.02 16.53 -13.84
N ALA A 71 6.73 15.47 -14.60
CA ALA A 71 7.59 14.28 -14.62
C ALA A 71 8.94 14.59 -15.27
N ASP A 72 8.94 15.34 -16.37
CA ASP A 72 10.15 15.77 -17.07
C ASP A 72 11.03 16.61 -16.13
N ALA A 73 10.42 17.57 -15.40
CA ALA A 73 11.12 18.41 -14.42
C ALA A 73 11.72 17.59 -13.26
N LEU A 74 11.00 16.59 -12.73
CA LEU A 74 11.52 15.67 -11.73
C LEU A 74 12.74 14.91 -12.26
N VAL A 75 12.68 14.40 -13.50
CA VAL A 75 13.80 13.66 -14.09
C VAL A 75 15.03 14.56 -14.25
N GLU A 76 14.84 15.76 -14.80
CA GLU A 76 15.92 16.74 -15.01
C GLU A 76 16.61 17.16 -13.70
N HIS A 77 15.83 17.39 -12.64
CA HIS A 77 16.35 17.95 -11.40
C HIS A 77 16.83 16.90 -10.40
N CYS A 78 16.21 15.72 -10.37
CA CYS A 78 16.45 14.72 -9.32
C CYS A 78 17.43 13.61 -9.72
N PHE A 79 17.77 13.46 -11.00
CA PHE A 79 18.60 12.36 -11.48
C PHE A 79 19.91 12.83 -12.08
N ASP A 80 20.93 12.00 -11.93
CA ASP A 80 22.20 12.07 -12.64
C ASP A 80 22.47 10.71 -13.29
N HIS A 81 22.62 10.68 -14.61
CA HIS A 81 22.81 9.44 -15.40
C HIS A 81 21.84 8.31 -15.03
N PHE A 82 20.54 8.62 -14.92
CA PHE A 82 19.45 7.70 -14.54
C PHE A 82 19.45 7.17 -13.10
N LEU A 83 20.35 7.66 -12.24
CA LEU A 83 20.35 7.38 -10.80
C LEU A 83 19.87 8.62 -10.04
N LEU A 84 19.14 8.43 -8.94
CA LEU A 84 18.78 9.55 -8.08
C LEU A 84 20.03 10.21 -7.51
N LYS A 85 20.05 11.55 -7.51
CA LYS A 85 21.10 12.33 -6.85
C LYS A 85 21.10 12.05 -5.35
N GLU A 86 22.25 12.24 -4.71
CA GLU A 86 22.41 12.04 -3.28
C GLU A 86 21.40 12.88 -2.47
N GLY A 87 20.81 12.30 -1.42
CA GLY A 87 19.82 12.95 -0.58
C GLY A 87 18.39 12.98 -1.14
N ILE A 88 18.19 12.73 -2.44
CA ILE A 88 16.86 12.72 -3.03
C ILE A 88 16.09 11.46 -2.64
N THR A 89 14.82 11.63 -2.27
CA THR A 89 13.94 10.53 -1.88
C THR A 89 13.58 9.60 -3.05
N GLU A 90 13.52 8.31 -2.75
CA GLU A 90 13.00 7.23 -3.60
C GLU A 90 11.58 7.48 -4.10
N LYS A 91 10.78 8.31 -3.40
CA LYS A 91 9.41 8.68 -3.81
C LYS A 91 9.34 9.38 -5.16
N VAL A 92 10.47 9.90 -5.66
CA VAL A 92 10.54 10.41 -7.03
C VAL A 92 10.36 9.29 -8.06
N LEU A 93 10.88 8.07 -7.80
CA LEU A 93 10.69 6.89 -8.66
C LEU A 93 9.20 6.54 -8.80
N ASP A 94 8.49 6.59 -7.69
CA ASP A 94 7.04 6.42 -7.63
C ASP A 94 6.31 7.47 -8.49
N CYS A 95 6.72 8.73 -8.41
CA CYS A 95 6.10 9.82 -9.16
C CYS A 95 6.29 9.65 -10.67
N ILE A 96 7.52 9.42 -11.13
CA ILE A 96 7.80 9.29 -12.58
C ILE A 96 7.12 8.05 -13.16
N THR A 97 6.96 6.98 -12.37
CA THR A 97 6.19 5.78 -12.75
C THR A 97 4.72 6.13 -12.94
N TRP A 98 4.13 6.79 -11.94
CA TRP A 98 2.72 7.16 -11.97
C TRP A 98 2.39 8.18 -13.06
N LEU A 99 3.31 9.10 -13.34
CA LEU A 99 3.18 10.08 -14.41
C LEU A 99 3.54 9.51 -15.79
N LYS A 100 3.97 8.24 -15.86
CA LYS A 100 4.35 7.53 -17.08
C LYS A 100 5.44 8.26 -17.87
N HIS A 101 6.49 8.71 -17.16
CA HIS A 101 7.65 9.30 -17.83
C HIS A 101 8.27 8.28 -18.81
N PRO A 102 8.64 8.66 -20.04
CA PRO A 102 9.12 7.70 -21.05
C PRO A 102 10.36 6.89 -20.63
N GLN A 103 11.25 7.48 -19.82
CA GLN A 103 12.46 6.81 -19.33
C GLN A 103 12.28 6.11 -17.97
N ALA A 104 11.06 6.09 -17.41
CA ALA A 104 10.82 5.55 -16.07
C ALA A 104 11.25 4.08 -15.97
N GLU A 105 10.97 3.25 -16.97
CA GLU A 105 11.36 1.83 -16.95
C GLU A 105 12.89 1.65 -16.87
N GLU A 106 13.64 2.36 -17.71
CA GLU A 106 15.11 2.31 -17.70
C GLU A 106 15.67 2.79 -16.35
N ILE A 107 15.14 3.90 -15.82
CA ILE A 107 15.50 4.42 -14.49
C ILE A 107 15.26 3.36 -13.41
N LEU A 108 14.10 2.71 -13.40
CA LEU A 108 13.77 1.70 -12.39
C LEU A 108 14.71 0.49 -12.48
N TRP A 109 15.05 0.04 -13.69
CA TRP A 109 16.04 -1.04 -13.87
C TRP A 109 17.43 -0.68 -13.37
N ARG A 110 17.85 0.58 -13.57
CA ARG A 110 19.13 1.07 -13.02
C ARG A 110 19.14 0.96 -11.50
N HIS A 111 18.05 1.32 -10.84
CA HIS A 111 17.93 1.23 -9.39
C HIS A 111 17.79 -0.22 -8.89
N PHE A 112 17.09 -1.08 -9.63
CA PHE A 112 16.97 -2.52 -9.34
C PHE A 112 18.35 -3.20 -9.34
N HIS A 113 19.25 -2.81 -10.24
CA HIS A 113 20.61 -3.37 -10.32
C HIS A 113 21.67 -2.62 -9.50
N HIS A 114 21.30 -1.54 -8.82
CA HIS A 114 22.28 -0.70 -8.15
C HIS A 114 22.73 -1.31 -6.82
N GLU A 115 23.99 -1.72 -6.73
CA GLU A 115 24.56 -2.42 -5.55
C GLU A 115 24.46 -1.62 -4.23
N LYS A 116 24.39 -0.28 -4.30
CA LYS A 116 24.25 0.58 -3.12
C LYS A 116 22.81 1.03 -2.88
N ALA A 117 21.82 0.46 -3.57
CA ALA A 117 20.42 0.74 -3.29
C ALA A 117 20.09 0.30 -1.86
N ASN A 118 19.55 1.23 -1.07
CA ASN A 118 18.99 0.87 0.23
C ASN A 118 17.63 0.17 0.05
N TYR A 119 17.10 -0.34 1.15
CA TYR A 119 15.81 -1.02 1.19
C TYR A 119 14.68 -0.23 0.48
N SER A 120 14.48 1.05 0.85
CA SER A 120 13.39 1.87 0.29
C SER A 120 13.55 2.11 -1.20
N MET A 121 14.79 2.30 -1.66
CA MET A 121 15.11 2.47 -3.08
C MET A 121 14.79 1.22 -3.88
N HIS A 122 15.20 0.06 -3.37
CA HIS A 122 14.96 -1.23 -4.01
C HIS A 122 13.47 -1.58 -4.04
N GLN A 123 12.75 -1.27 -2.95
CA GLN A 123 11.29 -1.37 -2.89
C GLN A 123 10.64 -0.50 -3.97
N ALA A 124 10.95 0.79 -4.04
CA ALA A 124 10.38 1.71 -5.02
C ALA A 124 10.66 1.26 -6.47
N ALA A 125 11.86 0.74 -6.73
CA ALA A 125 12.21 0.16 -8.03
C ALA A 125 11.32 -1.03 -8.39
N CYS A 126 11.21 -2.03 -7.50
CA CYS A 126 10.41 -3.24 -7.74
C CYS A 126 8.92 -2.91 -7.94
N ILE A 127 8.35 -2.07 -7.06
CA ILE A 127 6.94 -1.66 -7.16
C ILE A 127 6.70 -0.82 -8.43
N GLY A 128 7.67 0.02 -8.82
CA GLY A 128 7.62 0.76 -10.08
C GLY A 128 7.57 -0.17 -11.29
N LEU A 129 8.46 -1.18 -11.33
CA LEU A 129 8.54 -2.16 -12.43
C LEU A 129 7.24 -2.95 -12.64
N LEU A 130 6.40 -3.11 -11.60
CA LEU A 130 5.07 -3.71 -11.74
C LEU A 130 4.16 -2.97 -12.73
N HIS A 131 4.46 -1.72 -13.08
CA HIS A 131 3.66 -0.91 -14.00
C HIS A 131 4.03 -1.08 -15.48
N PHE A 132 5.10 -1.82 -15.78
CA PHE A 132 5.63 -1.98 -17.13
C PHE A 132 5.45 -3.42 -17.66
N ASP A 133 5.61 -3.57 -18.98
CA ASP A 133 5.71 -4.87 -19.62
C ASP A 133 7.16 -5.34 -19.52
N LEU A 134 7.39 -6.42 -18.77
CA LEU A 134 8.72 -6.93 -18.49
C LEU A 134 9.07 -8.17 -19.33
N SER A 135 8.39 -8.37 -20.47
CA SER A 135 8.60 -9.51 -21.36
C SER A 135 10.05 -9.61 -21.87
N ALA A 136 10.75 -8.49 -22.02
CA ALA A 136 12.17 -8.49 -22.42
C ALA A 136 13.14 -8.89 -21.29
N HIS A 137 12.67 -8.95 -20.04
CA HIS A 137 13.51 -9.10 -18.84
C HIS A 137 13.28 -10.41 -18.08
N GLN A 138 12.56 -11.35 -18.68
CA GLN A 138 12.14 -12.61 -18.03
C GLN A 138 13.30 -13.37 -17.38
N GLY A 139 14.44 -13.50 -18.07
CA GLY A 139 15.61 -14.23 -17.53
C GLY A 139 16.23 -13.56 -16.30
N VAL A 140 16.27 -12.23 -16.27
CA VAL A 140 16.79 -11.46 -15.13
C VAL A 140 15.85 -11.58 -13.93
N ILE A 141 14.54 -11.40 -14.16
CA ILE A 141 13.51 -11.49 -13.12
C ILE A 141 13.47 -12.90 -12.53
N LEU A 142 13.47 -13.92 -13.38
CA LEU A 142 13.44 -15.32 -12.96
C LEU A 142 14.61 -15.63 -12.03
N LYS A 143 15.84 -15.30 -12.45
CA LYS A 143 17.04 -15.54 -11.65
C LYS A 143 17.00 -14.80 -10.31
N ALA A 144 16.49 -13.57 -10.31
CA ALA A 144 16.36 -12.77 -9.09
C ALA A 144 15.35 -13.40 -8.11
N ILE A 145 14.18 -13.83 -8.59
CA ILE A 145 13.15 -14.49 -7.77
C ILE A 145 13.67 -15.83 -7.23
N GLU A 146 14.31 -16.64 -8.08
CA GLU A 146 14.88 -17.92 -7.66
C GLU A 146 15.95 -17.73 -6.57
N ALA A 147 16.67 -16.61 -6.59
CA ALA A 147 17.62 -16.26 -5.54
C ALA A 147 16.95 -15.86 -4.21
N CYS A 148 15.63 -15.62 -4.17
CA CYS A 148 14.89 -15.36 -2.92
C CYS A 148 14.34 -16.65 -2.29
N VAL A 149 14.01 -17.65 -3.12
CA VAL A 149 13.35 -18.88 -2.65
C VAL A 149 14.22 -19.65 -1.66
N GLY A 150 13.64 -20.03 -0.52
CA GLY A 150 14.31 -20.82 0.52
C GLY A 150 15.36 -20.05 1.31
N LYS A 151 15.35 -18.71 1.26
CA LYS A 151 16.24 -17.86 2.06
C LYS A 151 15.46 -17.17 3.17
N ASN A 152 16.12 -17.04 4.33
CA ASN A 152 15.57 -16.30 5.47
C ASN A 152 15.49 -14.78 5.19
N ILE A 153 16.50 -14.22 4.52
CA ILE A 153 16.62 -12.79 4.20
C ILE A 153 17.03 -12.64 2.73
N PHE A 154 16.36 -11.74 2.02
CA PHE A 154 16.62 -11.38 0.63
C PHE A 154 16.05 -9.99 0.33
N ASP A 155 16.22 -9.49 -0.89
CA ASP A 155 15.62 -8.25 -1.35
C ASP A 155 14.08 -8.37 -1.41
N GLU A 156 13.41 -7.93 -0.34
CA GLU A 156 12.02 -8.25 0.01
C GLU A 156 11.03 -8.15 -1.16
N PHE A 157 11.19 -7.17 -2.06
CA PHE A 157 10.22 -6.88 -3.12
C PHE A 157 10.53 -7.53 -4.48
N VAL A 158 11.65 -8.23 -4.63
CA VAL A 158 11.92 -9.02 -5.85
C VAL A 158 10.80 -10.04 -6.12
N PRO A 159 10.30 -10.82 -5.13
CA PRO A 159 9.22 -11.78 -5.35
C PRO A 159 7.92 -11.17 -5.87
N ALA A 160 7.68 -9.85 -5.70
CA ALA A 160 6.48 -9.20 -6.24
C ALA A 160 6.43 -9.30 -7.77
N LEU A 161 7.59 -9.39 -8.43
CA LEU A 161 7.73 -9.52 -9.88
C LEU A 161 7.33 -10.90 -10.41
N VAL A 162 7.02 -11.88 -9.55
CA VAL A 162 6.55 -13.21 -10.00
C VAL A 162 5.30 -13.11 -10.88
N CYS A 163 4.43 -12.12 -10.64
CA CYS A 163 3.25 -11.87 -11.47
C CYS A 163 3.58 -11.46 -12.91
N LYS A 164 4.83 -11.05 -13.18
CA LYS A 164 5.34 -10.65 -14.49
C LYS A 164 5.98 -11.78 -15.28
N ILE A 165 6.08 -12.99 -14.70
CA ILE A 165 6.55 -14.17 -15.42
C ILE A 165 5.48 -14.60 -16.42
N THR A 166 5.85 -14.66 -17.71
CA THR A 166 4.93 -14.97 -18.81
C THR A 166 4.70 -16.47 -18.99
N ASP A 167 5.68 -17.30 -18.65
CA ASP A 167 5.50 -18.75 -18.55
C ASP A 167 4.61 -19.08 -17.35
N ILE A 168 3.36 -19.49 -17.64
CA ILE A 168 2.34 -19.76 -16.63
C ILE A 168 2.74 -20.93 -15.72
N ALA A 169 3.31 -21.99 -16.29
CA ALA A 169 3.70 -23.17 -15.51
C ALA A 169 4.83 -22.79 -14.54
N LYS A 170 5.84 -22.06 -15.04
CA LYS A 170 6.95 -21.60 -14.20
C LYS A 170 6.50 -20.57 -13.16
N ARG A 171 5.60 -19.65 -13.50
CA ARG A 171 5.02 -18.70 -12.54
C ARG A 171 4.31 -19.41 -11.40
N ASN A 172 3.50 -20.42 -11.71
CA ASN A 172 2.77 -21.19 -10.70
C ASN A 172 3.73 -21.99 -9.81
N GLU A 173 4.75 -22.63 -10.38
CA GLU A 173 5.81 -23.31 -9.62
C GLU A 173 6.51 -22.35 -8.65
N LEU A 174 6.90 -21.17 -9.12
CA LEU A 174 7.55 -20.16 -8.27
C LEU A 174 6.60 -19.63 -7.19
N ALA A 175 5.33 -19.39 -7.51
CA ALA A 175 4.33 -18.94 -6.55
C ALA A 175 4.17 -19.95 -5.40
N GLU A 176 4.11 -21.25 -5.69
CA GLU A 176 4.06 -22.29 -4.66
C GLU A 176 5.33 -22.31 -3.81
N ARG A 177 6.50 -22.30 -4.44
CA ARG A 177 7.78 -22.30 -3.72
C ARG A 177 7.97 -21.06 -2.85
N LEU A 178 7.51 -19.89 -3.30
CA LEU A 178 7.53 -18.65 -2.53
C LEU A 178 6.54 -18.72 -1.36
N TYR A 179 5.34 -19.26 -1.57
CA TYR A 179 4.38 -19.50 -0.50
C TYR A 179 4.96 -20.43 0.56
N GLU A 180 5.52 -21.57 0.17
CA GLU A 180 6.14 -22.52 1.09
C GLU A 180 7.31 -21.90 1.86
N SER A 181 8.19 -21.16 1.17
CA SER A 181 9.29 -20.44 1.81
C SER A 181 8.78 -19.42 2.83
N GLY A 182 7.74 -18.65 2.47
CA GLY A 182 7.17 -17.60 3.29
C GLY A 182 6.57 -18.07 4.62
N CYS A 183 6.02 -19.28 4.66
CA CYS A 183 5.47 -19.86 5.89
C CYS A 183 6.41 -20.79 6.68
N THR A 184 7.63 -21.05 6.17
CA THR A 184 8.55 -22.01 6.81
C THR A 184 9.95 -21.49 7.10
N ILE A 185 10.51 -20.63 6.24
CA ILE A 185 11.93 -20.26 6.26
C ILE A 185 12.12 -18.74 6.28
N THR A 186 11.32 -18.00 5.51
CA THR A 186 11.49 -16.56 5.30
C THR A 186 11.09 -15.77 6.55
N SER A 187 11.89 -14.75 6.91
CA SER A 187 11.50 -13.78 7.94
C SER A 187 10.22 -13.04 7.53
N THR A 188 9.30 -12.79 8.48
CA THR A 188 8.08 -12.02 8.18
C THR A 188 8.38 -10.58 7.75
N ASP A 189 9.55 -10.04 8.11
CA ASP A 189 10.09 -8.76 7.61
C ASP A 189 10.50 -8.78 6.12
N CYS A 190 10.47 -9.94 5.45
CA CYS A 190 10.79 -10.11 4.04
C CYS A 190 9.61 -10.65 3.21
N ASN A 191 8.41 -10.76 3.81
CA ASN A 191 7.27 -11.40 3.16
C ASN A 191 6.41 -10.44 2.33
N GLY A 192 6.58 -9.11 2.44
CA GLY A 192 5.73 -8.13 1.77
C GLY A 192 5.70 -8.29 0.24
N GLY A 193 6.86 -8.53 -0.38
CA GLY A 193 6.93 -8.80 -1.81
C GLY A 193 6.32 -10.14 -2.23
N ILE A 194 6.41 -11.18 -1.38
CA ILE A 194 5.75 -12.47 -1.64
C ILE A 194 4.24 -12.30 -1.62
N VAL A 195 3.71 -11.68 -0.56
CA VAL A 195 2.27 -11.41 -0.41
C VAL A 195 1.72 -10.66 -1.62
N LEU A 196 2.43 -9.60 -2.05
CA LEU A 196 2.02 -8.84 -3.22
C LEU A 196 2.12 -9.66 -4.51
N GLY A 197 3.22 -10.39 -4.71
CA GLY A 197 3.45 -11.21 -5.89
C GLY A 197 2.39 -12.30 -6.09
N LEU A 198 1.97 -12.93 -4.99
CA LEU A 198 0.89 -13.92 -4.98
C LEU A 198 -0.46 -13.27 -5.33
N ALA A 199 -0.81 -12.15 -4.69
CA ALA A 199 -2.07 -11.45 -4.98
C ALA A 199 -2.19 -11.00 -6.45
N LEU A 200 -1.08 -10.58 -7.05
CA LEU A 200 -1.04 -10.10 -8.44
C LEU A 200 -0.92 -11.24 -9.48
N SER A 201 -0.68 -12.47 -9.05
CA SER A 201 -0.51 -13.62 -9.94
C SER A 201 -1.84 -14.35 -10.14
N PRO A 202 -2.42 -14.35 -11.35
CA PRO A 202 -3.73 -14.95 -11.58
C PRO A 202 -3.70 -16.48 -11.43
N GLY A 203 -4.85 -17.06 -11.11
CA GLY A 203 -5.00 -18.50 -10.90
C GLY A 203 -4.36 -18.94 -9.60
N ARG A 204 -3.24 -19.67 -9.68
CA ARG A 204 -2.62 -20.28 -8.49
C ARG A 204 -2.14 -19.27 -7.46
N GLY A 205 -1.61 -18.13 -7.90
CA GLY A 205 -1.18 -17.06 -6.98
C GLY A 205 -2.33 -16.50 -6.14
N GLU A 206 -3.48 -16.22 -6.78
CA GLU A 206 -4.69 -15.76 -6.11
C GLU A 206 -5.19 -16.77 -5.06
N GLU A 207 -5.19 -18.07 -5.38
CA GLU A 207 -5.55 -19.13 -4.42
C GLU A 207 -4.63 -19.13 -3.21
N LEU A 208 -3.31 -19.06 -3.44
CA LEU A 208 -2.30 -19.02 -2.37
C LEU A 208 -2.41 -17.74 -1.54
N PHE A 209 -2.73 -16.59 -2.16
CA PHE A 209 -3.00 -15.35 -1.46
C PHE A 209 -4.22 -15.47 -0.54
N LYS A 210 -5.32 -16.04 -1.01
CA LYS A 210 -6.51 -16.26 -0.15
C LYS A 210 -6.21 -17.20 1.01
N LYS A 211 -5.33 -18.18 0.79
CA LYS A 211 -4.88 -19.11 1.84
C LYS A 211 -3.98 -18.43 2.88
N LEU A 212 -2.95 -17.70 2.46
CA LEU A 212 -2.04 -17.01 3.40
C LEU A 212 -2.75 -15.92 4.20
N PHE A 213 -3.82 -15.34 3.65
CA PHE A 213 -4.51 -14.21 4.26
C PHE A 213 -5.03 -14.49 5.69
N TRP A 214 -5.39 -15.75 5.95
CA TRP A 214 -5.92 -16.21 7.24
C TRP A 214 -4.94 -17.10 8.02
N ASP A 215 -3.70 -17.22 7.55
CA ASP A 215 -2.67 -18.06 8.13
C ASP A 215 -1.80 -17.21 9.08
N GLU A 216 -1.75 -17.59 10.35
CA GLU A 216 -1.07 -16.80 11.40
C GLU A 216 0.42 -16.58 11.12
N TYR A 217 1.08 -17.55 10.45
CA TYR A 217 2.51 -17.49 10.14
C TYR A 217 2.87 -16.34 9.21
N TRP A 218 1.91 -15.85 8.42
CA TRP A 218 2.14 -14.77 7.48
C TRP A 218 2.05 -13.38 8.11
N GLU A 219 1.57 -13.27 9.36
CA GLU A 219 1.44 -12.01 10.09
C GLU A 219 0.80 -10.88 9.25
N VAL A 220 -0.29 -11.19 8.53
CA VAL A 220 -0.99 -10.22 7.66
C VAL A 220 -1.51 -9.00 8.44
N GLN A 221 -1.74 -9.16 9.74
CA GLN A 221 -2.06 -8.08 10.67
C GLN A 221 -0.85 -7.21 11.08
N GLY A 222 0.37 -7.58 10.71
CA GLY A 222 1.63 -7.01 11.15
C GLY A 222 1.96 -5.67 10.51
N GLY A 223 1.63 -4.57 11.22
CA GLY A 223 2.03 -3.22 10.80
C GLY A 223 3.51 -2.90 11.03
N GLY A 224 4.21 -3.65 11.89
CA GLY A 224 5.65 -3.49 12.14
C GLY A 224 6.51 -4.01 10.98
N THR A 225 6.08 -5.11 10.35
CA THR A 225 6.71 -5.70 9.17
C THR A 225 6.21 -5.07 7.86
N GLY A 226 5.15 -4.26 7.93
CA GLY A 226 4.51 -3.66 6.76
C GLY A 226 3.67 -4.62 5.92
N THR A 227 3.53 -5.89 6.32
CA THR A 227 2.78 -6.91 5.57
C THR A 227 1.30 -6.52 5.41
N ASP A 228 0.73 -5.82 6.40
CA ASP A 228 -0.63 -5.28 6.35
C ASP A 228 -0.92 -4.44 5.10
N THR A 229 0.09 -3.72 4.65
CA THR A 229 0.03 -2.77 3.56
C THR A 229 -0.06 -3.47 2.21
N PHE A 230 0.74 -4.53 2.04
CA PHE A 230 0.78 -5.30 0.81
C PHE A 230 -0.38 -6.26 0.71
N ALA A 231 -0.81 -6.85 1.83
CA ALA A 231 -2.04 -7.63 1.89
C ALA A 231 -3.26 -6.77 1.52
N TYR A 232 -3.38 -5.57 2.09
CA TYR A 232 -4.46 -4.65 1.72
C TYR A 232 -4.39 -4.23 0.25
N THR A 233 -3.19 -4.01 -0.30
CA THR A 233 -3.01 -3.75 -1.75
C THR A 233 -3.47 -4.94 -2.59
N GLY A 234 -3.21 -6.17 -2.13
CA GLY A 234 -3.71 -7.41 -2.75
C GLY A 234 -5.23 -7.50 -2.73
N LEU A 235 -5.89 -7.18 -1.61
CA LEU A 235 -7.35 -7.10 -1.53
C LEU A 235 -7.92 -6.09 -2.52
N GLN A 236 -7.30 -4.91 -2.64
CA GLN A 236 -7.72 -3.88 -3.59
C GLN A 236 -7.60 -4.38 -5.04
N TYR A 237 -6.52 -5.07 -5.37
CA TYR A 237 -6.32 -5.65 -6.71
C TYR A 237 -7.36 -6.72 -7.04
N LEU A 238 -7.59 -7.64 -6.09
CA LEU A 238 -8.54 -8.75 -6.23
C LEU A 238 -10.01 -8.36 -6.00
N GLN A 239 -10.27 -7.10 -5.64
CA GLN A 239 -11.61 -6.59 -5.31
C GLN A 239 -12.29 -7.37 -4.17
N ILE A 240 -11.50 -7.88 -3.22
CA ILE A 240 -12.02 -8.50 -2.00
C ILE A 240 -12.31 -7.38 -1.00
N THR A 241 -13.59 -7.13 -0.74
CA THR A 241 -14.01 -6.00 0.09
C THR A 241 -13.86 -6.30 1.59
N ILE A 242 -13.76 -5.26 2.43
CA ILE A 242 -13.83 -5.43 3.89
C ILE A 242 -15.16 -6.09 4.29
N GLN A 243 -16.23 -5.83 3.55
CA GLN A 243 -17.51 -6.50 3.78
C GLN A 243 -17.46 -8.00 3.50
N ASP A 244 -16.72 -8.44 2.47
CA ASP A 244 -16.55 -9.85 2.17
C ASP A 244 -15.75 -10.55 3.28
N LEU A 245 -14.73 -9.87 3.85
CA LEU A 245 -14.03 -10.36 5.04
C LEU A 245 -14.98 -10.50 6.23
N CYS A 246 -15.86 -9.52 6.46
CA CYS A 246 -16.84 -9.59 7.55
C CYS A 246 -17.80 -10.79 7.37
N LYS A 247 -18.28 -11.03 6.15
CA LYS A 247 -19.14 -12.18 5.82
C LYS A 247 -18.42 -13.51 6.02
N GLN A 248 -17.16 -13.60 5.60
CA GLN A 248 -16.34 -14.80 5.79
C GLN A 248 -16.18 -15.11 7.28
N ILE A 249 -15.80 -14.12 8.09
CA ILE A 249 -15.64 -14.29 9.54
C ILE A 249 -16.95 -14.74 10.19
N GLN A 250 -18.08 -14.14 9.81
CA GLN A 250 -19.38 -14.53 10.34
C GLN A 250 -19.73 -15.97 9.96
N ALA A 251 -19.50 -16.36 8.70
CA ALA A 251 -19.74 -17.73 8.25
C ALA A 251 -18.86 -18.74 9.00
N ASP A 252 -17.60 -18.42 9.25
CA ASP A 252 -16.67 -19.29 10.00
C ASP A 252 -17.13 -19.47 11.46
N ILE A 253 -17.58 -18.38 12.11
CA ILE A 253 -18.18 -18.42 13.45
C ILE A 253 -19.44 -19.30 13.46
N ASP A 254 -20.33 -19.12 12.49
CA ASP A 254 -21.58 -19.89 12.38
C ASP A 254 -21.31 -21.38 12.15
N ASN A 255 -20.19 -21.70 11.50
CA ASN A 255 -19.70 -23.07 11.29
C ASN A 255 -18.91 -23.65 12.49
N GLY A 256 -18.86 -22.93 13.62
CA GLY A 256 -18.27 -23.42 14.86
C GLY A 256 -16.75 -23.28 14.94
N GLN A 257 -16.16 -22.31 14.23
CA GLN A 257 -14.74 -21.98 14.37
C GLN A 257 -14.39 -21.63 15.83
N ASP A 258 -13.20 -22.01 16.26
CA ASP A 258 -12.75 -21.77 17.62
C ASP A 258 -12.47 -20.29 17.90
N ASP A 259 -12.44 -19.95 19.20
CA ASP A 259 -12.24 -18.58 19.66
C ASP A 259 -10.86 -18.01 19.29
N GLN A 260 -9.78 -18.81 19.25
CA GLN A 260 -8.44 -18.32 18.92
C GLN A 260 -8.36 -17.92 17.46
N GLN A 261 -8.82 -18.80 16.56
CA GLN A 261 -8.86 -18.50 15.13
C GLN A 261 -9.79 -17.31 14.84
N THR A 262 -10.93 -17.21 15.53
CA THR A 262 -11.81 -16.05 15.42
C THR A 262 -11.12 -14.76 15.89
N ILE A 263 -10.37 -14.78 16.99
CA ILE A 263 -9.58 -13.63 17.44
C ILE A 263 -8.53 -13.24 16.39
N HIS A 264 -7.86 -14.21 15.77
CA HIS A 264 -6.89 -13.96 14.71
C HIS A 264 -7.54 -13.25 13.52
N GLN A 265 -8.63 -13.79 12.99
CA GLN A 265 -9.35 -13.17 11.86
C GLN A 265 -9.82 -11.75 12.18
N LEU A 266 -10.28 -11.50 13.42
CA LEU A 266 -10.67 -10.16 13.86
C LEU A 266 -9.47 -9.20 13.94
N ARG A 267 -8.26 -9.67 14.28
CA ARG A 267 -7.03 -8.85 14.21
C ARG A 267 -6.68 -8.50 12.76
N VAL A 268 -6.77 -9.45 11.84
CA VAL A 268 -6.58 -9.22 10.40
C VAL A 268 -7.59 -8.18 9.90
N LEU A 269 -8.88 -8.36 10.20
CA LEU A 269 -9.95 -7.41 9.85
C LEU A 269 -9.65 -5.99 10.35
N ARG A 270 -9.23 -5.85 11.62
CA ARG A 270 -8.88 -4.54 12.19
C ARG A 270 -7.71 -3.89 11.45
N SER A 271 -6.71 -4.67 11.06
CA SER A 271 -5.55 -4.17 10.32
C SER A 271 -5.95 -3.70 8.92
N MET A 272 -6.78 -4.48 8.21
CA MET A 272 -7.30 -4.08 6.90
C MET A 272 -8.19 -2.85 6.99
N LEU A 273 -9.04 -2.75 8.02
CA LEU A 273 -9.85 -1.58 8.28
C LEU A 273 -8.97 -0.34 8.54
N SER A 274 -7.91 -0.49 9.34
CA SER A 274 -6.92 0.56 9.58
C SER A 274 -6.21 0.99 8.30
N CYS A 275 -5.91 0.06 7.38
CA CYS A 275 -5.39 0.38 6.06
C CYS A 275 -6.41 1.14 5.21
N ARG A 276 -7.68 0.72 5.17
CA ARG A 276 -8.77 1.39 4.46
C ARG A 276 -9.03 2.81 4.94
N ILE A 277 -8.93 3.04 6.25
CA ILE A 277 -9.07 4.35 6.87
C ILE A 277 -7.88 5.25 6.50
N ARG A 278 -6.64 4.77 6.66
CA ARG A 278 -5.44 5.56 6.41
C ARG A 278 -5.21 5.84 4.91
N ARG A 279 -5.54 4.88 4.04
CA ARG A 279 -5.25 4.90 2.61
C ARG A 279 -6.52 4.98 1.77
N SER A 280 -6.66 6.08 1.06
CA SER A 280 -7.76 6.28 0.11
C SER A 280 -7.49 5.65 -1.26
N TYR A 281 -6.25 5.24 -1.55
CA TYR A 281 -5.81 4.79 -2.86
C TYR A 281 -4.89 3.58 -2.76
N SER A 282 -4.84 2.80 -3.85
CA SER A 282 -3.90 1.68 -4.00
C SER A 282 -2.47 2.19 -4.22
N LEU A 283 -1.48 1.39 -3.79
CA LEU A 283 -0.08 1.56 -4.14
C LEU A 283 0.16 1.43 -5.66
N LEU A 284 -0.67 0.65 -6.34
CA LEU A 284 -0.55 0.34 -7.75
C LEU A 284 -1.57 1.15 -8.55
N LYS A 285 -1.10 1.86 -9.58
CA LYS A 285 -1.96 2.72 -10.43
C LYS A 285 -2.98 1.90 -11.22
N PHE A 286 -2.62 0.67 -11.58
CA PHE A 286 -3.48 -0.23 -12.34
C PHE A 286 -4.45 -1.03 -11.47
N SER A 287 -4.41 -0.90 -10.13
CA SER A 287 -5.44 -1.53 -9.30
C SER A 287 -6.81 -0.94 -9.62
N PRO A 288 -7.85 -1.78 -9.72
CA PRO A 288 -9.22 -1.30 -9.85
C PRO A 288 -9.60 -0.37 -8.69
N VAL A 289 -10.53 0.55 -8.96
CA VAL A 289 -11.09 1.42 -7.92
C VAL A 289 -11.77 0.53 -6.88
N PHE A 290 -11.34 0.64 -5.63
CA PHE A 290 -11.87 -0.19 -4.56
C PHE A 290 -13.29 0.25 -4.20
N THR A 291 -14.23 -0.69 -4.24
CA THR A 291 -15.69 -0.43 -4.21
C THR A 291 -16.30 -0.40 -2.81
N ASP A 292 -15.48 -0.48 -1.76
CA ASP A 292 -15.93 -0.45 -0.37
C ASP A 292 -16.57 0.89 0.00
N SER A 293 -17.88 0.87 0.25
CA SER A 293 -18.62 1.99 0.87
C SER A 293 -18.25 2.07 2.35
N LEU A 294 -17.79 3.25 2.80
CA LEU A 294 -17.41 3.45 4.20
C LEU A 294 -18.60 3.28 5.15
N LEU A 295 -19.80 3.69 4.72
CA LEU A 295 -21.03 3.50 5.48
C LEU A 295 -21.35 2.02 5.66
N ASN A 296 -21.28 1.24 4.57
CA ASN A 296 -21.56 -0.19 4.62
C ASN A 296 -20.51 -0.96 5.43
N VAL A 297 -19.24 -0.56 5.33
CA VAL A 297 -18.16 -1.10 6.17
C VAL A 297 -18.42 -0.78 7.64
N TYR A 298 -18.79 0.46 7.97
CA TYR A 298 -19.15 0.84 9.35
C TYR A 298 -20.29 -0.04 9.87
N ALA A 299 -21.34 -0.19 9.06
CA ALA A 299 -22.49 -1.01 9.43
C ALA A 299 -22.09 -2.49 9.64
N SER A 300 -21.23 -3.05 8.78
CA SER A 300 -20.81 -4.46 8.85
C SER A 300 -19.97 -4.77 10.08
N VAL A 301 -19.15 -3.82 10.54
CA VAL A 301 -18.22 -4.04 11.66
C VAL A 301 -18.83 -3.67 13.01
N PHE A 302 -19.69 -2.66 13.07
CA PHE A 302 -20.11 -2.02 14.32
C PHE A 302 -21.60 -2.09 14.65
N SER A 303 -22.47 -2.54 13.73
CA SER A 303 -23.92 -2.56 13.98
C SER A 303 -24.31 -3.64 14.98
N TRP A 304 -25.32 -3.33 15.78
CA TRP A 304 -25.90 -4.24 16.77
C TRP A 304 -27.22 -4.78 16.22
N SER A 305 -27.55 -6.04 16.52
CA SER A 305 -28.86 -6.59 16.18
C SER A 305 -30.00 -5.91 16.94
N THR A 306 -29.72 -5.43 18.16
CA THR A 306 -30.68 -4.70 19.01
C THR A 306 -29.98 -3.60 19.83
N PRO A 307 -30.69 -2.57 20.30
CA PRO A 307 -30.11 -1.51 21.14
C PRO A 307 -29.45 -1.98 22.45
N HIS A 308 -29.72 -3.21 22.88
CA HIS A 308 -29.27 -3.75 24.16
C HIS A 308 -28.26 -4.89 24.04
N LYS A 309 -27.90 -5.30 22.82
CA LYS A 309 -27.00 -6.45 22.58
C LYS A 309 -25.95 -6.07 21.56
N ASN A 310 -24.71 -5.89 22.01
CA ASN A 310 -23.57 -5.70 21.13
C ASN A 310 -23.06 -7.05 20.61
N ASP A 311 -23.67 -7.54 19.54
CA ASP A 311 -23.24 -8.72 18.78
C ASP A 311 -22.55 -8.37 17.46
N SER A 312 -22.06 -7.14 17.34
CA SER A 312 -21.16 -6.75 16.24
C SER A 312 -19.84 -7.51 16.28
N LEU A 313 -19.12 -7.59 15.15
CA LEU A 313 -17.76 -8.17 15.10
C LEU A 313 -16.81 -7.44 16.07
N ALA A 314 -16.93 -6.11 16.20
CA ALA A 314 -16.17 -5.33 17.17
C ALA A 314 -16.55 -5.65 18.63
N GLY A 315 -17.83 -5.93 18.89
CA GLY A 315 -18.32 -6.38 20.19
C GLY A 315 -17.81 -7.77 20.56
N LEU A 316 -17.84 -8.70 19.60
CA LEU A 316 -17.33 -10.04 19.74
C LEU A 316 -15.83 -10.05 20.06
N ALA A 317 -15.03 -9.25 19.33
CA ALA A 317 -13.60 -9.06 19.60
C ALA A 317 -13.32 -8.68 21.07
N SER A 318 -14.08 -7.72 21.60
CA SER A 318 -13.95 -7.28 22.99
C SER A 318 -14.37 -8.40 23.97
N LYS A 319 -15.47 -9.11 23.69
CA LYS A 319 -15.96 -10.21 24.52
C LYS A 319 -14.94 -11.35 24.60
N LEU A 320 -14.46 -11.85 23.47
CA LEU A 320 -13.53 -12.99 23.38
C LEU A 320 -12.19 -12.70 24.07
N THR A 321 -11.76 -11.43 24.07
CA THR A 321 -10.48 -11.01 24.65
C THR A 321 -10.58 -10.34 26.01
N GLN A 322 -11.76 -10.36 26.64
CA GLN A 322 -12.03 -9.69 27.91
C GLN A 322 -11.62 -8.19 27.89
N GLY A 323 -11.89 -7.52 26.77
CA GLY A 323 -11.62 -6.10 26.55
C GLY A 323 -10.20 -5.75 26.11
N LYS A 324 -9.27 -6.71 26.06
CA LYS A 324 -7.86 -6.47 25.68
C LYS A 324 -7.70 -6.07 24.21
N PHE A 325 -8.61 -6.51 23.35
CA PHE A 325 -8.61 -6.19 21.93
C PHE A 325 -9.96 -5.54 21.53
N ASN A 326 -9.90 -4.37 20.93
CA ASN A 326 -11.07 -3.60 20.52
C ASN A 326 -10.78 -2.77 19.27
N PHE A 327 -11.85 -2.19 18.69
CA PHE A 327 -11.85 -1.39 17.47
C PHE A 327 -12.17 0.09 17.75
N TYR A 328 -11.93 0.60 18.96
CA TYR A 328 -12.38 1.94 19.35
C TYR A 328 -11.80 3.06 18.46
N LYS A 329 -10.50 2.96 18.14
CA LYS A 329 -9.82 3.92 17.28
C LYS A 329 -10.38 3.88 15.86
N GLU A 330 -10.49 2.69 15.30
CA GLU A 330 -10.97 2.46 13.94
C GLU A 330 -12.43 2.89 13.80
N LYS A 331 -13.27 2.65 14.82
CA LYS A 331 -14.65 3.14 14.88
C LYS A 331 -14.71 4.66 14.78
N THR A 332 -13.90 5.36 15.60
CA THR A 332 -13.89 6.82 15.67
C THR A 332 -13.40 7.43 14.35
N GLU A 333 -12.30 6.91 13.79
CA GLU A 333 -11.74 7.42 12.54
C GLU A 333 -12.64 7.11 11.32
N LEU A 334 -13.31 5.96 11.31
CA LEU A 334 -14.26 5.61 10.25
C LEU A 334 -15.51 6.49 10.33
N GLN A 335 -16.06 6.73 11.52
CA GLN A 335 -17.21 7.62 11.74
C GLN A 335 -16.94 9.00 11.13
N LEU A 336 -15.80 9.62 11.43
CA LEU A 336 -15.42 10.94 10.89
C LEU A 336 -15.39 10.96 9.35
N LYS A 337 -14.99 9.86 8.72
CA LYS A 337 -14.96 9.75 7.26
C LYS A 337 -16.34 9.52 6.66
N VAL A 338 -17.17 8.72 7.31
CA VAL A 338 -18.58 8.54 6.92
C VAL A 338 -19.32 9.87 7.00
N ASP A 339 -19.16 10.61 8.09
CA ASP A 339 -19.77 11.94 8.26
C ASP A 339 -19.32 12.89 7.14
N LYS A 340 -18.03 12.87 6.78
CA LYS A 340 -17.51 13.64 5.65
C LYS A 340 -18.13 13.23 4.31
N GLU A 341 -18.22 11.93 4.02
CA GLU A 341 -18.80 11.41 2.78
C GLU A 341 -20.28 11.82 2.66
N ILE A 342 -21.05 11.75 3.74
CA ILE A 342 -22.44 12.19 3.79
C ILE A 342 -22.58 13.69 3.53
N LEU A 343 -21.68 14.52 4.06
CA LEU A 343 -21.69 15.98 3.85
C LEU A 343 -21.29 16.40 2.42
N GLU A 344 -20.55 15.55 1.71
CA GLU A 344 -20.08 15.77 0.33
C GLU A 344 -21.08 15.31 -0.74
N ILE A 345 -22.06 14.46 -0.40
CA ILE A 345 -23.21 14.15 -1.26
C ILE A 345 -24.13 15.39 -1.28
N ARG A 346 -23.84 16.33 -2.20
CA ARG A 346 -24.69 17.49 -2.51
C ARG A 346 -25.23 17.41 -3.93
#